data_AF-A0A9K3CZR7-F1
#
_entry.id   AF-A0A9K3CZR7-F1
#
_cell.length_a   1.000
_cell.length_b   1.000
_cell.length_c   1.000
_cell.angle_alpha   90.00
_cell.angle_beta   90.00
_cell.angle_gamma   90.00
#
_symmetry.space_group_name_H-M   'P 1'
#
loop_
_entity.id
_entity.type
_entity.pdbx_description
1 polymer ?
#
loop_
_entity_poly.entity_id
_entity_poly.type
_entity_poly.pdbx_seq_one_letter_code
_entity_poly.pdbx_strand_id
1 'polypeptide(L)'
;MMSYRFGRQVHVYCTVTKQWREATPPPHSFTEASACMLSPKDILLHTNKGTLVVTMPLTPEEREEIERVQREEAQERERERLERERLKQERKEISAAERRDLATVLSPLGLSPDSLSLDTLTDTVLPHLVSRVLSLERQNTSQSQSFKAYTKDTSVSIRPLIERAAAFDVSALEAATECLSLYVPVAKRVAEVMPGLREFLEKHPVDKLPSLDCPSLLISLSAMHTPYQSDMETLCTLSSKGEGEGKGKVEGENADDPTQSMAYLTDASELLDSISAAHPIPLPRDPGALSLLDTRKYYQVETHNTDCRELYTVSGPIIDCQASIQQCMSGLSSLTVPDLSECKGILARSQALLTTLSALAPRQTEAQGMVQGYKAIPTVDDGDVECAEYDMCGIEYQLKHPRLTEGKRVELTKDLSSLQAKVAQLKGNKAQRDRLQTRLRDYLVFPQVADALSLPLAPLDPSDTMCRECSGVGMMVKRKDAMQ
;
A
#
# COMPACT_ATOMS: atom_id res chain seq x y z
N MET A 1 -3.00 -35.86 -81.14
CA MET A 1 -3.25 -36.83 -82.23
C MET A 1 -4.72 -37.26 -82.12
N MET A 2 -5.60 -36.62 -82.89
CA MET A 2 -6.99 -37.02 -83.06
C MET A 2 -7.33 -36.73 -84.53
N SER A 3 -7.48 -37.80 -85.30
CA SER A 3 -7.90 -37.75 -86.69
C SER A 3 -9.42 -37.59 -86.75
N TYR A 4 -9.91 -36.46 -87.24
CA TYR A 4 -11.30 -36.33 -87.68
C TYR A 4 -11.35 -36.54 -89.19
N ARG A 5 -11.93 -37.68 -89.61
CA ARG A 5 -12.32 -37.95 -90.99
C ARG A 5 -13.76 -37.47 -91.18
N PHE A 6 -13.96 -36.39 -91.92
CA PHE A 6 -15.25 -36.09 -92.55
C PHE A 6 -15.12 -36.24 -94.07
N GLY A 7 -16.19 -36.76 -94.69
CA GLY A 7 -16.25 -37.23 -96.07
C GLY A 7 -15.70 -36.24 -97.09
N ARG A 8 -14.69 -36.68 -97.86
CA ARG A 8 -14.08 -35.93 -98.96
C ARG A 8 -14.91 -36.12 -100.24
N GLN A 9 -15.94 -35.30 -100.44
CA GLN A 9 -16.41 -34.99 -101.79
C GLN A 9 -15.72 -33.71 -102.24
N VAL A 10 -14.73 -33.82 -103.13
CA VAL A 10 -14.07 -32.65 -103.71
C VAL A 10 -14.77 -32.36 -105.03
N HIS A 11 -15.50 -31.25 -105.11
CA HIS A 11 -16.07 -30.79 -106.37
C HIS A 11 -15.07 -29.88 -107.07
N VAL A 12 -14.66 -30.24 -108.28
CA VAL A 12 -13.77 -29.46 -109.13
C VAL A 12 -14.60 -28.82 -110.24
N TYR A 13 -14.51 -27.50 -110.35
CA TYR A 13 -15.15 -26.77 -111.45
C TYR A 13 -14.25 -26.80 -112.69
N CYS A 14 -14.72 -27.43 -113.77
CA CYS A 14 -13.98 -27.47 -115.02
C CYS A 14 -14.25 -26.19 -115.82
N THR A 15 -13.26 -25.30 -115.91
CA THR A 15 -13.40 -23.99 -116.58
C THR A 15 -13.63 -24.07 -118.09
N VAL A 16 -13.26 -25.19 -118.73
CA VAL A 16 -13.48 -25.45 -120.16
C VAL A 16 -14.92 -25.90 -120.44
N THR A 17 -15.47 -26.80 -119.61
CA THR A 17 -16.83 -27.35 -119.81
C THR A 17 -17.91 -26.61 -119.03
N LYS A 18 -17.52 -25.65 -118.17
CA LYS A 18 -18.42 -24.81 -117.35
C LYS A 18 -19.34 -25.63 -116.42
N GLN A 19 -18.89 -26.80 -115.96
CA GLN A 19 -19.65 -27.69 -115.09
C GLN A 19 -18.84 -28.10 -113.86
N TRP A 20 -19.53 -28.28 -112.73
CA TRP A 20 -19.00 -28.88 -111.52
C TRP A 20 -18.94 -30.40 -111.66
N ARG A 21 -17.81 -31.00 -111.29
CA ARG A 21 -17.65 -32.46 -111.27
C ARG A 21 -17.13 -32.91 -109.92
N GLU A 22 -17.66 -34.01 -109.43
CA GLU A 22 -17.12 -34.68 -108.26
C GLU A 22 -15.84 -35.42 -108.65
N ALA A 23 -14.73 -35.11 -107.96
CA ALA A 23 -13.41 -35.66 -108.24
C ALA A 23 -12.98 -36.60 -107.10
N THR A 24 -12.89 -37.89 -107.43
CA THR A 24 -12.22 -38.92 -106.62
C THR A 24 -11.25 -39.67 -107.54
N PRO A 25 -9.92 -39.68 -107.29
CA PRO A 25 -9.14 -39.04 -106.22
C PRO A 25 -8.52 -37.67 -106.63
N PRO A 26 -7.98 -36.87 -105.70
CA PRO A 26 -7.32 -35.60 -106.01
C PRO A 26 -6.10 -35.80 -106.94
N PRO A 27 -5.80 -34.85 -107.86
CA PRO A 27 -4.65 -34.97 -108.77
C PRO A 27 -3.35 -35.16 -107.97
N HIS A 28 -2.47 -36.06 -108.43
CA HIS A 28 -1.28 -36.57 -107.75
C HIS A 28 -0.18 -35.54 -107.37
N SER A 29 -0.45 -34.24 -107.46
CA SER A 29 0.47 -33.16 -107.07
C SER A 29 0.14 -32.49 -105.74
N PHE A 30 -0.88 -32.95 -104.99
CA PHE A 30 -1.18 -32.46 -103.64
C PHE A 30 -0.42 -33.26 -102.57
N THR A 31 0.50 -32.62 -101.86
CA THR A 31 1.09 -33.17 -100.64
C THR A 31 0.03 -33.25 -99.55
N GLU A 32 -0.02 -34.37 -98.80
CA GLU A 32 -1.00 -34.60 -97.72
C GLU A 32 -1.04 -33.47 -96.68
N ALA A 33 0.05 -32.73 -96.49
CA ALA A 33 0.12 -31.58 -95.59
C ALA A 33 -0.80 -30.42 -96.00
N SER A 34 -1.10 -30.25 -97.29
CA SER A 34 -1.92 -29.12 -97.78
C SER A 34 -3.42 -29.39 -97.70
N ALA A 35 -3.84 -30.65 -97.53
CA ALA A 35 -5.25 -31.04 -97.43
C ALA A 35 -5.80 -30.90 -95.99
N CYS A 36 -4.94 -30.68 -95.00
CA CYS A 36 -5.31 -30.59 -93.58
C CYS A 36 -5.62 -29.15 -93.12
N MET A 37 -5.42 -28.15 -93.97
CA MET A 37 -5.67 -26.72 -93.64
C MET A 37 -6.89 -26.13 -94.35
N LEU A 38 -7.70 -26.97 -94.99
CA LEU A 38 -8.89 -26.51 -95.70
C LEU A 38 -10.11 -26.59 -94.78
N SER A 39 -10.70 -25.43 -94.51
CA SER A 39 -12.03 -25.29 -93.93
C SER A 39 -13.09 -25.79 -94.91
N PRO A 40 -14.27 -26.26 -94.44
CA PRO A 40 -15.41 -26.59 -95.31
C PRO A 40 -15.84 -25.46 -96.26
N LYS A 41 -15.37 -24.22 -96.04
CA LYS A 41 -15.67 -23.01 -96.82
C LYS A 41 -14.58 -22.61 -97.82
N ASP A 42 -13.48 -23.34 -97.87
CA ASP A 42 -12.40 -23.07 -98.83
C ASP A 42 -12.72 -23.70 -100.19
N ILE A 43 -12.72 -22.87 -101.23
CA ILE A 43 -12.93 -23.32 -102.62
C ILE A 43 -11.57 -23.60 -103.25
N LEU A 44 -11.34 -24.85 -103.66
CA LEU A 44 -10.18 -25.22 -104.46
C LEU A 44 -10.45 -24.96 -105.95
N LEU A 45 -9.79 -23.94 -106.51
CA LEU A 45 -9.80 -23.66 -107.94
C LEU A 45 -8.55 -24.27 -108.58
N HIS A 46 -8.74 -25.35 -109.34
CA HIS A 46 -7.67 -25.96 -110.12
C HIS A 46 -7.62 -25.36 -111.53
N THR A 47 -6.48 -24.78 -111.89
CA THR A 47 -6.24 -24.20 -113.21
C THR A 47 -5.08 -24.92 -113.90
N ASN A 48 -4.94 -24.74 -115.21
CA ASN A 48 -3.78 -25.24 -115.98
C ASN A 48 -2.42 -24.65 -115.55
N LYS A 49 -2.40 -23.67 -114.63
CA LYS A 49 -1.18 -23.08 -114.05
C LYS A 49 -0.93 -23.48 -112.59
N GLY A 50 -1.81 -24.27 -111.98
CA GLY A 50 -1.73 -24.69 -110.58
C GLY A 50 -3.06 -24.61 -109.83
N THR A 51 -3.05 -25.02 -108.56
CA THR A 51 -4.23 -24.96 -107.67
C THR A 51 -4.17 -23.73 -106.78
N LEU A 52 -5.26 -22.96 -106.75
CA LEU A 52 -5.47 -21.85 -105.82
C LEU A 52 -6.51 -22.23 -104.78
N VAL A 53 -6.22 -21.94 -103.51
CA VAL A 53 -7.20 -21.99 -102.42
C VAL A 53 -7.84 -20.61 -102.31
N VAL A 54 -9.14 -20.52 -102.54
CA VAL A 54 -9.91 -19.28 -102.36
C VAL A 54 -10.79 -19.45 -101.14
N THR A 55 -10.38 -18.81 -100.04
CA THR A 55 -11.18 -18.69 -98.83
C THR A 55 -12.23 -17.61 -99.07
N MET A 56 -13.52 -17.97 -98.99
CA MET A 56 -14.59 -17.00 -99.11
C MET A 56 -14.50 -15.98 -97.95
N PRO A 57 -14.62 -14.67 -98.20
CA PRO A 57 -14.65 -13.68 -97.13
C PRO A 57 -15.86 -13.98 -96.23
N LEU A 58 -15.62 -14.13 -94.93
CA LEU A 58 -16.66 -14.27 -93.92
C LEU A 58 -17.71 -13.17 -94.10
N THR A 59 -18.98 -13.56 -94.08
CA THR A 59 -20.08 -12.60 -94.08
C THR A 59 -20.02 -11.73 -92.81
N PRO A 60 -20.59 -10.51 -92.82
CA PRO A 60 -20.60 -9.64 -91.65
C PRO A 60 -21.19 -10.32 -90.40
N GLU A 61 -22.25 -11.10 -90.58
CA GLU A 61 -22.92 -11.86 -89.52
C GLU A 61 -22.01 -12.95 -88.92
N GLU A 62 -21.26 -13.66 -89.74
CA GLU A 62 -20.31 -14.68 -89.27
C GLU A 62 -19.10 -14.07 -88.55
N ARG A 63 -18.64 -12.88 -88.95
CA ARG A 63 -17.60 -12.16 -88.21
C ARG A 63 -18.10 -11.74 -86.84
N GLU A 64 -19.32 -11.23 -86.77
CA GLU A 64 -19.92 -10.81 -85.51
C GLU A 64 -20.14 -11.99 -84.56
N GLU A 65 -20.53 -13.16 -85.09
CA GLU A 65 -20.68 -14.37 -84.29
C GLU A 65 -19.34 -14.92 -83.79
N ILE A 66 -18.29 -14.94 -84.63
CA ILE A 66 -16.94 -15.33 -84.21
C ILE A 66 -16.41 -14.36 -83.15
N GLU A 67 -16.59 -13.05 -83.34
CA GLU A 67 -16.19 -12.06 -82.34
C GLU A 67 -16.99 -12.22 -81.03
N ARG A 68 -18.28 -12.55 -81.10
CA ARG A 68 -19.11 -12.80 -79.92
C ARG A 68 -18.58 -14.00 -79.14
N VAL A 69 -18.31 -15.11 -79.82
CA VAL A 69 -17.76 -16.33 -79.19
C VAL A 69 -16.37 -16.06 -78.61
N GLN A 70 -15.51 -15.32 -79.30
CA GLN A 70 -14.19 -14.97 -78.77
C GLN A 70 -14.26 -14.05 -77.54
N ARG A 71 -15.21 -13.11 -77.51
CA ARG A 71 -15.46 -12.27 -76.32
C ARG A 71 -16.00 -13.10 -75.16
N GLU A 72 -16.89 -14.04 -75.43
CA GLU A 72 -17.47 -14.93 -74.41
C GLU A 72 -16.41 -15.87 -73.82
N GLU A 73 -15.59 -16.51 -74.66
CA GLU A 73 -14.46 -17.32 -74.19
C GLU A 73 -13.41 -16.50 -73.43
N ALA A 74 -13.15 -15.26 -73.85
CA ALA A 74 -12.23 -14.38 -73.12
C ALA A 74 -12.78 -14.01 -71.74
N GLN A 75 -14.08 -13.72 -71.64
CA GLN A 75 -14.75 -13.46 -70.36
C GLN A 75 -14.78 -14.70 -69.47
N GLU A 76 -14.99 -15.89 -70.03
CA GLU A 76 -14.98 -17.14 -69.26
C GLU A 76 -13.59 -17.44 -68.69
N ARG A 77 -12.54 -17.29 -69.51
CA ARG A 77 -11.15 -17.43 -69.04
C ARG A 77 -10.78 -16.41 -67.96
N GLU A 78 -11.30 -15.19 -68.05
CA GLU A 78 -11.09 -14.16 -67.03
C GLU A 78 -11.81 -14.51 -65.72
N ARG A 79 -13.05 -15.01 -65.79
CA ARG A 79 -13.80 -15.50 -64.62
C ARG A 79 -13.08 -16.67 -63.94
N GLU A 80 -12.63 -17.67 -64.70
CA GLU A 80 -11.88 -18.79 -64.15
C GLU A 80 -10.58 -18.34 -63.47
N ARG A 81 -9.90 -17.35 -64.05
CA ARG A 81 -8.69 -16.79 -63.45
C ARG A 81 -8.99 -16.11 -62.11
N LEU A 82 -10.03 -15.28 -62.06
CA LEU A 82 -10.45 -14.59 -60.84
C LEU A 82 -10.90 -15.57 -59.75
N GLU A 83 -11.62 -16.64 -60.12
CA GLU A 83 -12.04 -17.67 -59.17
C GLU A 83 -10.84 -18.44 -58.60
N ARG A 84 -9.86 -18.79 -59.44
CA ARG A 84 -8.60 -19.40 -58.97
C ARG A 84 -7.80 -18.48 -58.06
N GLU A 85 -7.78 -17.18 -58.33
CA GLU A 85 -7.12 -16.19 -57.46
C GLU A 85 -7.86 -16.07 -56.11
N ARG A 86 -9.20 -16.03 -56.12
CA ARG A 86 -10.02 -16.02 -54.90
C ARG A 86 -9.81 -17.27 -54.05
N LEU A 87 -9.86 -18.46 -54.64
CA LEU A 87 -9.63 -19.71 -53.90
C LEU A 87 -8.20 -19.79 -53.32
N LYS A 88 -7.20 -19.26 -54.02
CA LYS A 88 -5.84 -19.14 -53.48
C LYS A 88 -5.78 -18.17 -52.29
N GLN A 89 -6.56 -17.10 -52.31
CA GLN A 89 -6.61 -16.12 -51.23
C GLN A 89 -7.36 -16.68 -50.01
N GLU A 90 -8.52 -17.32 -50.19
CA GLU A 90 -9.24 -18.00 -49.12
C GLU A 90 -8.36 -19.08 -48.45
N ARG A 91 -7.61 -19.86 -49.24
CA ARG A 91 -6.64 -20.83 -48.68
C ARG A 91 -5.53 -20.17 -47.86
N LYS A 92 -5.05 -19.00 -48.28
CA LYS A 92 -4.04 -18.24 -47.50
C LYS A 92 -4.63 -17.71 -46.20
N GLU A 93 -5.87 -17.22 -46.22
CA GLU A 93 -6.55 -16.71 -45.04
C GLU A 93 -6.86 -17.82 -44.04
N ILE A 94 -7.33 -18.97 -44.50
CA ILE A 94 -7.53 -20.17 -43.67
C ILE A 94 -6.20 -20.61 -43.05
N SER A 95 -5.14 -20.72 -43.86
CA SER A 95 -3.82 -21.10 -43.34
C SER A 95 -3.25 -20.07 -42.34
N ALA A 96 -3.52 -18.78 -42.54
CA ALA A 96 -3.12 -17.74 -41.61
C ALA A 96 -3.92 -17.77 -40.29
N ALA A 97 -5.22 -18.08 -40.36
CA ALA A 97 -6.07 -18.27 -39.19
C ALA A 97 -5.62 -19.48 -38.37
N GLU A 98 -5.39 -20.62 -39.04
CA GLU A 98 -4.88 -21.83 -38.40
C GLU A 98 -3.52 -21.60 -37.73
N ARG A 99 -2.60 -20.86 -38.39
CA ARG A 99 -1.31 -20.47 -37.79
C ARG A 99 -1.48 -19.58 -36.56
N ARG A 100 -2.45 -18.67 -36.56
CA ARG A 100 -2.74 -17.78 -35.43
C ARG A 100 -3.30 -18.55 -34.23
N ASP A 101 -4.19 -19.51 -34.49
CA ASP A 101 -4.75 -20.37 -33.47
C ASP A 101 -3.67 -21.28 -32.87
N LEU A 102 -2.80 -21.85 -33.72
CA LEU A 102 -1.65 -22.63 -33.28
C LEU A 102 -0.68 -21.80 -32.43
N ALA A 103 -0.39 -20.55 -32.85
CA ALA A 103 0.47 -19.64 -32.10
C ALA A 103 -0.10 -19.32 -30.70
N THR A 104 -1.42 -19.18 -30.58
CA THR A 104 -2.09 -18.89 -29.30
C THR A 104 -1.93 -20.07 -28.32
N VAL A 105 -1.95 -21.30 -28.83
CA VAL A 105 -1.74 -22.52 -28.02
C VAL A 105 -0.28 -22.69 -27.63
N LEU A 106 0.67 -22.28 -28.48
CA LEU A 106 2.11 -22.46 -28.28
C LEU A 106 2.79 -21.32 -27.51
N SER A 107 2.17 -20.13 -27.47
CA SER A 107 2.71 -18.95 -26.79
C SER A 107 3.02 -19.16 -25.30
N PRO A 108 2.19 -19.84 -24.49
CA PRO A 108 2.51 -20.16 -23.09
C PRO A 108 3.73 -21.07 -22.92
N LEU A 109 4.11 -21.81 -23.97
CA LEU A 109 5.28 -22.68 -24.00
C LEU A 109 6.54 -21.98 -24.55
N GLY A 110 6.42 -20.70 -24.97
CA GLY A 110 7.52 -19.97 -25.62
C GLY A 110 7.90 -20.52 -27.00
N LEU A 111 7.01 -21.30 -27.63
CA LEU A 111 7.28 -21.97 -28.91
C LEU A 111 6.64 -21.21 -30.08
N SER A 112 7.35 -21.14 -31.21
CA SER A 112 6.82 -20.61 -32.47
C SER A 112 6.24 -21.73 -33.33
N PRO A 113 5.10 -21.52 -34.01
CA PRO A 113 4.55 -22.46 -35.00
C PRO A 113 5.58 -22.87 -36.06
N ASP A 114 6.46 -21.96 -36.43
CA ASP A 114 7.44 -22.17 -37.51
C ASP A 114 8.70 -22.93 -37.04
N SER A 115 8.87 -23.16 -35.73
CA SER A 115 10.05 -23.83 -35.15
C SER A 115 9.76 -25.20 -34.55
N LEU A 116 8.58 -25.78 -34.82
CA LEU A 116 8.19 -27.08 -34.27
C LEU A 116 8.93 -28.22 -34.98
N SER A 117 9.89 -28.85 -34.29
CA SER A 117 10.40 -30.17 -34.70
C SER A 117 9.42 -31.26 -34.26
N LEU A 118 9.46 -32.41 -34.94
CA LEU A 118 8.63 -33.57 -34.59
C LEU A 118 8.83 -33.96 -33.11
N ASP A 119 10.07 -33.96 -32.64
CA ASP A 119 10.44 -34.25 -31.25
C ASP A 119 9.84 -33.24 -30.27
N THR A 120 9.82 -31.94 -30.62
CA THR A 120 9.21 -30.89 -29.78
C THR A 120 7.69 -31.04 -29.71
N LEU A 121 7.08 -31.52 -30.79
CA LEU A 121 5.65 -31.79 -30.89
C LEU A 121 5.24 -32.95 -29.99
N THR A 122 6.00 -34.05 -29.98
CA THR A 122 5.74 -35.21 -29.12
C THR A 122 6.13 -35.01 -27.66
N ASP A 123 7.27 -34.38 -27.38
CA ASP A 123 7.83 -34.33 -26.02
C ASP A 123 7.33 -33.12 -25.21
N THR A 124 6.92 -32.04 -25.89
CA THR A 124 6.56 -30.77 -25.21
C THR A 124 5.11 -30.36 -25.50
N VAL A 125 4.68 -30.35 -26.76
CA VAL A 125 3.34 -29.86 -27.13
C VAL A 125 2.25 -30.87 -26.78
N LEU A 126 2.44 -32.16 -27.11
CA LEU A 126 1.44 -33.20 -26.84
C LEU A 126 1.14 -33.35 -25.35
N PRO A 127 2.13 -33.41 -24.42
CA PRO A 127 1.85 -33.49 -22.99
C PRO A 127 1.15 -32.24 -22.46
N HIS A 128 1.45 -31.05 -23.00
CA HIS A 128 0.76 -29.82 -22.61
C HIS A 128 -0.69 -29.76 -23.11
N LEU A 129 -0.95 -30.22 -24.34
CA LEU A 129 -2.31 -30.37 -24.87
C LEU A 129 -3.11 -31.39 -24.07
N VAL A 130 -2.54 -32.55 -23.78
CA VAL A 130 -3.17 -33.58 -22.94
C VAL A 130 -3.44 -33.02 -21.53
N SER A 131 -2.47 -32.33 -20.92
CA SER A 131 -2.65 -31.67 -19.62
C SER A 131 -3.76 -30.63 -19.65
N ARG A 132 -3.85 -29.83 -20.71
CA ARG A 132 -4.90 -28.81 -20.87
C ARG A 132 -6.27 -29.43 -21.11
N VAL A 133 -6.37 -30.49 -21.91
CA VAL A 133 -7.62 -31.24 -22.10
C VAL A 133 -8.05 -31.87 -20.78
N LEU A 134 -7.15 -32.55 -20.06
CA LEU A 134 -7.43 -33.11 -18.73
C LEU A 134 -7.83 -32.03 -17.72
N SER A 135 -7.21 -30.85 -17.77
CA SER A 135 -7.59 -29.71 -16.92
C SER A 135 -8.99 -29.19 -17.26
N LEU A 136 -9.31 -29.06 -18.56
CA LEU A 136 -10.64 -28.67 -19.02
C LEU A 136 -11.70 -29.73 -18.68
N GLU A 137 -11.37 -31.02 -18.75
CA GLU A 137 -12.26 -32.11 -18.34
C GLU A 137 -12.48 -32.11 -16.83
N ARG A 138 -11.44 -31.90 -16.02
CA ARG A 138 -11.54 -31.71 -14.57
C ARG A 138 -12.37 -30.48 -14.21
N GLN A 139 -12.19 -29.39 -14.95
CA GLN A 139 -12.99 -28.18 -14.79
C GLN A 139 -14.45 -28.44 -15.17
N ASN A 140 -14.72 -29.11 -16.29
CA ASN A 140 -16.07 -29.43 -16.75
C ASN A 140 -16.78 -30.40 -15.80
N THR A 141 -16.07 -31.39 -15.26
CA THR A 141 -16.60 -32.30 -14.24
C THR A 141 -16.88 -31.58 -12.92
N SER A 142 -15.99 -30.70 -12.46
CA SER A 142 -16.21 -29.84 -11.29
C SER A 142 -17.41 -28.89 -11.49
N GLN A 143 -17.51 -28.23 -12.65
CA GLN A 143 -18.64 -27.36 -13.00
C GLN A 143 -19.97 -28.13 -13.03
N SER A 144 -19.96 -29.35 -13.60
CA SER A 144 -21.12 -30.24 -13.59
C SER A 144 -21.50 -30.70 -12.17
N GLN A 145 -20.53 -30.91 -11.29
CA GLN A 145 -20.78 -31.26 -9.88
C GLN A 145 -21.40 -30.09 -9.11
N SER A 146 -20.90 -28.87 -9.24
CA SER A 146 -21.49 -27.68 -8.59
C SER A 146 -22.92 -27.43 -9.06
N PHE A 147 -23.16 -27.55 -10.37
CA PHE A 147 -24.52 -27.49 -10.91
C PHE A 147 -25.39 -28.62 -10.33
N LYS A 148 -24.92 -29.88 -10.33
CA LYS A 148 -25.66 -31.02 -9.78
C LYS A 148 -25.93 -30.90 -8.27
N ALA A 149 -25.01 -30.33 -7.51
CA ALA A 149 -25.13 -30.13 -6.07
C ALA A 149 -26.09 -29.00 -5.69
N TYR A 150 -26.40 -28.07 -6.61
CA TYR A 150 -27.33 -26.98 -6.32
C TYR A 150 -28.72 -27.52 -5.91
N THR A 151 -29.18 -27.09 -4.74
CA THR A 151 -30.57 -27.21 -4.32
C THR A 151 -31.10 -25.83 -3.96
N LYS A 152 -32.38 -25.59 -4.21
CA LYS A 152 -33.03 -24.32 -3.88
C LYS A 152 -32.94 -24.00 -2.38
N ASP A 153 -32.93 -25.02 -1.53
CA ASP A 153 -32.89 -24.88 -0.08
C ASP A 153 -31.45 -24.59 0.44
N THR A 154 -30.42 -24.94 -0.33
CA THR A 154 -29.01 -24.62 -0.01
C THR A 154 -28.55 -23.28 -0.58
N SER A 155 -29.31 -22.66 -1.49
CA SER A 155 -28.95 -21.35 -2.01
C SER A 155 -29.23 -20.28 -0.97
N VAL A 156 -28.18 -19.62 -0.48
CA VAL A 156 -28.30 -18.41 0.32
C VAL A 156 -29.13 -17.42 -0.50
N SER A 157 -30.18 -16.86 0.10
CA SER A 157 -30.96 -15.82 -0.56
C SER A 157 -30.04 -14.61 -0.75
N ILE A 158 -29.71 -14.30 -2.00
CA ILE A 158 -28.81 -13.18 -2.35
C ILE A 158 -29.53 -11.84 -2.20
N ARG A 159 -30.85 -11.81 -2.37
CA ARG A 159 -31.66 -10.59 -2.34
C ARG A 159 -31.50 -9.77 -1.05
N PRO A 160 -31.56 -10.35 0.17
CA PRO A 160 -31.24 -9.63 1.41
C PRO A 160 -29.81 -9.05 1.46
N LEU A 161 -28.83 -9.73 0.85
CA LEU A 161 -27.45 -9.21 0.77
C LEU A 161 -27.36 -8.02 -0.19
N ILE A 162 -28.07 -8.06 -1.31
CA ILE A 162 -28.17 -6.92 -2.23
C ILE A 162 -28.80 -5.72 -1.51
N GLU A 163 -29.91 -5.92 -0.79
CA GLU A 163 -30.57 -4.87 -0.02
C GLU A 163 -29.66 -4.28 1.06
N ARG A 164 -28.93 -5.13 1.80
CA ARG A 164 -27.95 -4.68 2.80
C ARG A 164 -26.78 -3.92 2.17
N ALA A 165 -26.22 -4.40 1.07
CA ALA A 165 -25.14 -3.73 0.35
C ALA A 165 -25.59 -2.38 -0.25
N ALA A 166 -26.81 -2.31 -0.78
CA ALA A 166 -27.40 -1.09 -1.32
C ALA A 166 -27.68 -0.04 -0.23
N ALA A 167 -28.05 -0.50 0.97
CA ALA A 167 -28.31 0.37 2.12
C ALA A 167 -27.04 0.74 2.90
N PHE A 168 -25.89 0.14 2.59
CA PHE A 168 -24.64 0.38 3.29
C PHE A 168 -24.09 1.76 2.93
N ASP A 169 -23.82 2.60 3.92
CA ASP A 169 -23.29 3.94 3.70
C ASP A 169 -21.78 3.87 3.47
N VAL A 170 -21.38 3.97 2.20
CA VAL A 170 -19.97 3.92 1.77
C VAL A 170 -19.22 5.18 2.21
N SER A 171 -19.88 6.33 2.24
CA SER A 171 -19.23 7.57 2.70
C SER A 171 -18.92 7.52 4.19
N ALA A 172 -19.84 6.97 4.99
CA ALA A 172 -19.56 6.68 6.40
C ALA A 172 -18.43 5.65 6.58
N LEU A 173 -18.30 4.68 5.66
CA LEU A 173 -17.22 3.68 5.69
C LEU A 173 -15.86 4.32 5.44
N GLU A 174 -15.75 5.16 4.42
CA GLU A 174 -14.53 5.90 4.12
C GLU A 174 -14.11 6.77 5.32
N ALA A 175 -15.05 7.53 5.88
CA ALA A 175 -14.80 8.34 7.08
C ALA A 175 -14.36 7.49 8.28
N ALA A 176 -15.00 6.33 8.51
CA ALA A 176 -14.63 5.41 9.57
C ALA A 176 -13.22 4.82 9.36
N THR A 177 -12.86 4.46 8.12
CA THR A 177 -11.51 3.98 7.81
C THR A 177 -10.46 5.07 7.97
N GLU A 178 -10.75 6.31 7.59
CA GLU A 178 -9.85 7.45 7.78
C GLU A 178 -9.64 7.72 9.28
N CYS A 179 -10.72 7.80 10.05
CA CYS A 179 -10.69 7.97 11.50
C CYS A 179 -9.81 6.89 12.17
N LEU A 180 -10.03 5.61 11.84
CA LEU A 180 -9.26 4.51 12.42
C LEU A 180 -7.81 4.46 11.94
N SER A 181 -7.53 4.88 10.71
CA SER A 181 -6.15 4.97 10.20
C SER A 181 -5.31 5.97 11.00
N LEU A 182 -5.93 7.03 11.54
CA LEU A 182 -5.30 8.01 12.42
C LEU A 182 -5.29 7.54 13.88
N TYR A 183 -6.38 6.94 14.35
CA TYR A 183 -6.56 6.51 15.74
C TYR A 183 -5.63 5.35 16.12
N VAL A 184 -5.59 4.28 15.33
CA VAL A 184 -4.90 3.03 15.68
C VAL A 184 -3.41 3.22 15.98
N PRO A 185 -2.62 3.95 15.15
CA PRO A 185 -1.20 4.17 15.44
C PRO A 185 -0.96 4.95 16.73
N VAL A 186 -1.82 5.92 17.05
CA VAL A 186 -1.71 6.75 18.26
C VAL A 186 -2.08 5.92 19.49
N ALA A 187 -3.20 5.19 19.43
CA ALA A 187 -3.64 4.33 20.52
C ALA A 187 -2.60 3.26 20.86
N LYS A 188 -1.92 2.71 19.84
CA LYS A 188 -0.82 1.76 20.03
C LYS A 188 0.36 2.37 20.78
N ARG A 189 0.83 3.57 20.41
CA ARG A 189 1.93 4.24 21.12
C ARG A 189 1.57 4.56 22.58
N VAL A 190 0.33 5.01 22.83
CA VAL A 190 -0.16 5.22 24.20
C VAL A 190 -0.14 3.92 24.99
N ALA A 191 -0.63 2.82 24.43
CA ALA A 191 -0.63 1.50 25.06
C ALA A 191 0.80 0.98 25.34
N GLU A 192 1.77 1.29 24.49
CA GLU A 192 3.18 0.89 24.67
C GLU A 192 3.89 1.69 25.78
N VAL A 193 3.64 3.00 25.88
CA VAL A 193 4.31 3.88 26.86
C VAL A 193 3.68 3.78 28.26
N MET A 194 2.38 3.54 28.32
CA MET A 194 1.60 3.60 29.57
C MET A 194 2.10 2.66 30.68
N PRO A 195 2.50 1.38 30.42
CA PRO A 195 3.06 0.52 31.46
C PRO A 195 4.36 1.07 32.05
N GLY A 196 5.27 1.59 31.21
CA GLY A 196 6.53 2.17 31.66
C GLY A 196 6.33 3.43 32.49
N LEU A 197 5.38 4.28 32.08
CA LEU A 197 5.03 5.49 32.85
C LEU A 197 4.40 5.12 34.20
N ARG A 198 3.53 4.10 34.24
CA ARG A 198 2.94 3.59 35.48
C ARG A 198 4.00 3.04 36.44
N GLU A 199 4.88 2.18 35.94
CA GLU A 199 5.98 1.60 36.72
C GLU A 199 6.90 2.70 37.27
N PHE A 200 7.19 3.73 36.45
CA PHE A 200 7.97 4.89 36.89
C PHE A 200 7.27 5.63 38.05
N LEU A 201 5.98 5.90 37.94
CA LEU A 201 5.20 6.57 39.00
C LEU A 201 5.12 5.77 40.29
N GLU A 202 5.10 4.44 40.21
CA GLU A 202 5.09 3.55 41.38
C GLU A 202 6.46 3.48 42.07
N LYS A 203 7.55 3.47 41.30
CA LYS A 203 8.93 3.43 41.83
C LYS A 203 9.36 4.76 42.45
N HIS A 204 8.77 5.87 42.03
CA HIS A 204 9.20 7.22 42.43
C HIS A 204 8.06 8.02 43.07
N PRO A 205 7.57 7.60 44.26
CA PRO A 205 6.51 8.32 44.95
C PRO A 205 7.05 9.66 45.48
N VAL A 206 6.15 10.65 45.54
CA VAL A 206 6.49 12.07 45.78
C VAL A 206 7.24 12.28 47.11
N ASP A 207 6.90 11.51 48.14
CA ASP A 207 7.50 11.55 49.47
C ASP A 207 8.98 11.12 49.49
N LYS A 208 9.44 10.35 48.50
CA LYS A 208 10.82 9.84 48.44
C LYS A 208 11.73 10.65 47.52
N LEU A 209 11.18 11.56 46.72
CA LEU A 209 11.95 12.30 45.70
C LEU A 209 13.20 13.00 46.23
N PRO A 210 13.19 13.66 47.42
CA PRO A 210 14.37 14.38 47.89
C PRO A 210 15.59 13.48 48.17
N SER A 211 15.36 12.18 48.35
CA SER A 211 16.43 11.18 48.51
C SER A 211 16.99 10.64 47.19
N LEU A 212 16.32 10.91 46.08
CA LEU A 212 16.66 10.42 44.75
C LEU A 212 17.34 11.50 43.90
N ASP A 213 17.96 11.10 42.80
CA ASP A 213 18.56 12.01 41.82
C ASP A 213 17.47 12.70 40.97
N CYS A 214 16.95 13.82 41.47
CA CYS A 214 15.85 14.56 40.85
C CYS A 214 16.18 15.05 39.43
N PRO A 215 17.39 15.58 39.11
CA PRO A 215 17.77 15.93 37.74
C PRO A 215 17.65 14.77 36.76
N SER A 216 18.18 13.59 37.10
CA SER A 216 18.10 12.42 36.22
C SER A 216 16.65 11.93 36.06
N LEU A 217 15.88 11.90 37.14
CA LEU A 217 14.46 11.54 37.09
C LEU A 217 13.63 12.52 36.25
N LEU A 218 13.92 13.82 36.32
CA LEU A 218 13.24 14.84 35.52
C LEU A 218 13.48 14.60 34.02
N ILE A 219 14.71 14.27 33.63
CA ILE A 219 15.07 13.97 32.24
C ILE A 219 14.33 12.70 31.79
N SER A 220 14.38 11.63 32.58
CA SER A 220 13.70 10.38 32.23
C SER A 220 12.18 10.52 32.13
N LEU A 221 11.54 11.20 33.09
CA LEU A 221 10.10 11.41 33.08
C LEU A 221 9.67 12.31 31.93
N SER A 222 10.38 13.41 31.66
CA SER A 222 10.03 14.32 30.55
C SER A 222 10.12 13.65 29.18
N ALA A 223 11.11 12.78 28.99
CA ALA A 223 11.26 12.00 27.76
C ALA A 223 10.10 11.04 27.51
N MET A 224 9.47 10.49 28.56
CA MET A 224 8.28 9.63 28.44
C MET A 224 6.98 10.44 28.40
N HIS A 225 6.87 11.48 29.23
CA HIS A 225 5.65 12.26 29.41
C HIS A 225 5.30 13.10 28.20
N THR A 226 6.27 13.79 27.59
CA THR A 226 6.01 14.70 26.45
C THR A 226 5.36 13.99 25.25
N PRO A 227 5.91 12.87 24.73
CA PRO A 227 5.26 12.14 23.63
C PRO A 227 3.91 11.56 24.06
N TYR A 228 3.82 11.04 25.30
CA TYR A 228 2.57 10.51 25.84
C TYR A 228 1.46 11.56 25.92
N GLN A 229 1.79 12.79 26.36
CA GLN A 229 0.85 13.91 26.41
C GLN A 229 0.34 14.27 25.01
N SER A 230 1.26 14.42 24.04
CA SER A 230 0.93 14.73 22.65
C SER A 230 0.00 13.68 22.02
N ASP A 231 0.31 12.39 22.24
CA ASP A 231 -0.51 11.29 21.75
C ASP A 231 -1.89 11.25 22.46
N MET A 232 -1.94 11.53 23.78
CA MET A 232 -3.19 11.61 24.52
C MET A 232 -4.09 12.78 24.09
N GLU A 233 -3.52 13.95 23.79
CA GLU A 233 -4.25 15.08 23.22
C GLU A 233 -4.83 14.72 21.85
N THR A 234 -4.05 14.01 21.03
CA THR A 234 -4.52 13.48 19.74
C THR A 234 -5.66 12.48 19.91
N LEU A 235 -5.57 11.53 20.85
CA LEU A 235 -6.67 10.60 21.13
C LEU A 235 -7.92 11.31 21.65
N CYS A 236 -7.76 12.30 22.52
CA CYS A 236 -8.89 13.07 23.05
C CYS A 236 -9.57 13.87 21.95
N THR A 237 -8.82 14.53 21.06
CA THR A 237 -9.41 15.29 19.94
C THR A 237 -10.14 14.40 18.94
N LEU A 238 -9.60 13.21 18.65
CA LEU A 238 -10.27 12.22 17.81
C LEU A 238 -11.54 11.67 18.47
N SER A 239 -11.57 11.54 19.80
CA SER A 239 -12.75 11.04 20.53
C SER A 239 -13.80 12.11 20.83
N SER A 240 -13.43 13.38 20.99
CA SER A 240 -14.35 14.44 21.43
C SER A 240 -15.17 15.08 20.32
N LYS A 241 -14.84 14.84 19.06
CA LYS A 241 -15.57 15.42 17.92
C LYS A 241 -17.04 15.00 17.87
N GLY A 242 -17.43 13.91 18.55
CA GLY A 242 -18.81 13.43 18.59
C GLY A 242 -19.73 14.04 19.67
N GLU A 243 -19.23 14.79 20.66
CA GLU A 243 -20.04 15.24 21.82
C GLU A 243 -20.46 16.73 21.77
N GLY A 244 -20.10 17.48 20.72
CA GLY A 244 -20.30 18.92 20.63
C GLY A 244 -21.57 19.37 19.92
N GLU A 245 -22.50 19.95 20.67
CA GLU A 245 -23.60 20.86 20.22
C GLU A 245 -24.79 20.25 19.46
N GLY A 246 -25.53 19.38 20.14
CA GLY A 246 -26.95 19.19 19.86
C GLY A 246 -27.76 20.48 20.07
N LYS A 247 -28.09 21.19 18.97
CA LYS A 247 -29.39 21.85 18.74
C LYS A 247 -29.56 22.35 17.29
N GLY A 248 -29.09 21.59 16.31
CA GLY A 248 -29.33 21.89 14.90
C GLY A 248 -29.49 20.59 14.12
N LYS A 249 -30.73 20.23 13.82
CA LYS A 249 -31.15 19.05 13.08
C LYS A 249 -30.44 18.99 11.70
N VAL A 250 -29.39 18.18 11.58
CA VAL A 250 -28.87 17.73 10.28
C VAL A 250 -28.59 16.24 10.42
N GLU A 251 -29.30 15.46 9.61
CA GLU A 251 -29.21 14.01 9.53
C GLU A 251 -27.97 13.68 8.68
N GLY A 252 -26.90 13.20 9.32
CA GLY A 252 -25.75 12.59 8.63
C GLY A 252 -24.38 13.06 9.11
N GLU A 253 -23.95 12.64 10.31
CA GLU A 253 -22.57 12.84 10.82
C GLU A 253 -22.29 11.91 12.03
N ASN A 254 -22.31 10.59 11.81
CA ASN A 254 -22.09 9.56 12.85
C ASN A 254 -20.67 8.94 12.84
N ALA A 255 -19.73 9.43 12.02
CA ALA A 255 -18.46 8.75 11.77
C ALA A 255 -17.28 9.13 12.70
N ASP A 256 -17.50 10.01 13.68
CA ASP A 256 -16.41 10.63 14.43
C ASP A 256 -16.02 9.90 15.73
N ASP A 257 -16.79 8.94 16.22
CA ASP A 257 -16.42 8.13 17.39
C ASP A 257 -15.62 6.89 16.95
N PRO A 258 -14.36 6.72 17.38
CA PRO A 258 -13.57 5.52 17.07
C PRO A 258 -14.27 4.21 17.43
N THR A 259 -15.10 4.20 18.49
CA THR A 259 -15.86 3.00 18.90
C THR A 259 -16.93 2.64 17.89
N GLN A 260 -17.66 3.64 17.38
CA GLN A 260 -18.65 3.45 16.34
C GLN A 260 -17.99 3.08 15.02
N SER A 261 -16.88 3.72 14.67
CA SER A 261 -16.09 3.39 13.49
C SER A 261 -15.57 1.95 13.53
N MET A 262 -15.11 1.45 14.69
CA MET A 262 -14.73 0.04 14.86
C MET A 262 -15.91 -0.92 14.62
N ALA A 263 -17.08 -0.62 15.18
CA ALA A 263 -18.29 -1.41 14.95
C ALA A 263 -18.71 -1.40 13.48
N TYR A 264 -18.63 -0.23 12.83
CA TYR A 264 -18.97 -0.05 11.42
C TYR A 264 -18.03 -0.80 10.48
N LEU A 265 -16.72 -0.78 10.74
CA LEU A 265 -15.74 -1.60 10.00
C LEU A 265 -15.95 -3.11 10.22
N THR A 266 -16.36 -3.51 11.42
CA THR A 266 -16.68 -4.93 11.71
C THR A 266 -17.88 -5.37 10.89
N ASP A 267 -18.95 -4.57 10.84
CA ASP A 267 -20.14 -4.82 10.02
C ASP A 267 -19.79 -4.87 8.51
N ALA A 268 -18.95 -3.94 8.04
CA ALA A 268 -18.43 -3.92 6.67
C ALA A 268 -17.62 -5.19 6.34
N SER A 269 -16.77 -5.64 7.27
CA SER A 269 -15.97 -6.86 7.10
C SER A 269 -16.86 -8.11 7.02
N GLU A 270 -17.87 -8.23 7.88
CA GLU A 270 -18.83 -9.33 7.85
C GLU A 270 -19.68 -9.32 6.56
N LEU A 271 -20.04 -8.13 6.08
CA LEU A 271 -20.73 -7.97 4.81
C LEU A 271 -19.84 -8.41 3.63
N LEU A 272 -18.56 -8.01 3.62
CA LEU A 272 -17.60 -8.45 2.61
C LEU A 272 -17.38 -9.96 2.63
N ASP A 273 -17.29 -10.57 3.81
CA ASP A 273 -17.20 -12.03 3.94
C ASP A 273 -18.45 -12.72 3.37
N SER A 274 -19.63 -12.16 3.65
CA SER A 274 -20.91 -12.65 3.12
C SER A 274 -21.01 -12.50 1.59
N ILE A 275 -20.56 -11.38 1.03
CA ILE A 275 -20.47 -11.14 -0.42
C ILE A 275 -19.46 -12.11 -1.05
N SER A 276 -18.32 -12.32 -0.39
CA SER A 276 -17.29 -13.23 -0.86
C SER A 276 -17.81 -14.66 -0.93
N ALA A 277 -18.72 -15.08 -0.05
CA ALA A 277 -19.31 -16.42 -0.09
C ALA A 277 -20.31 -16.60 -1.27
N ALA A 278 -20.87 -15.53 -1.81
CA ALA A 278 -21.86 -15.56 -2.88
C ALA A 278 -21.19 -15.65 -4.27
N HIS A 279 -21.03 -16.86 -4.79
CA HIS A 279 -20.35 -17.09 -6.07
C HIS A 279 -21.31 -17.53 -7.17
N PRO A 280 -21.12 -17.07 -8.42
CA PRO A 280 -21.87 -17.60 -9.56
C PRO A 280 -21.62 -19.10 -9.73
N ILE A 281 -22.69 -19.85 -9.93
CA ILE A 281 -22.62 -21.29 -10.18
C ILE A 281 -22.46 -21.51 -11.69
N PRO A 282 -21.44 -22.27 -12.12
CA PRO A 282 -21.22 -22.53 -13.53
C PRO A 282 -22.40 -23.29 -14.15
N LEU A 283 -22.89 -22.79 -15.28
CA LEU A 283 -23.99 -23.39 -16.02
C LEU A 283 -23.48 -24.39 -17.08
N PRO A 284 -24.22 -25.47 -17.36
CA PRO A 284 -23.96 -26.35 -18.50
C PRO A 284 -23.93 -25.56 -19.83
N ARG A 285 -23.00 -25.93 -20.73
CA ARG A 285 -22.82 -25.22 -22.02
C ARG A 285 -23.98 -25.38 -23.00
N ASP A 286 -24.66 -26.52 -22.95
CA ASP A 286 -25.79 -26.82 -23.83
C ASP A 286 -27.06 -27.08 -23.00
N PRO A 287 -27.98 -26.11 -22.89
CA PRO A 287 -29.24 -26.28 -22.18
C PRO A 287 -30.23 -27.21 -22.92
N GLY A 288 -30.05 -27.43 -24.23
CA GLY A 288 -30.93 -28.27 -25.04
C GLY A 288 -30.80 -29.77 -24.76
N ALA A 289 -29.69 -30.18 -24.15
CA ALA A 289 -29.42 -31.57 -23.78
C ALA A 289 -29.88 -31.95 -22.35
N LEU A 290 -30.51 -31.02 -21.63
CA LEU A 290 -30.92 -31.21 -20.23
C LEU A 290 -32.30 -31.86 -20.12
N SER A 291 -32.52 -32.62 -19.03
CA SER A 291 -33.85 -33.12 -18.67
C SER A 291 -34.77 -31.96 -18.24
N LEU A 292 -36.11 -32.10 -18.30
CA LEU A 292 -37.04 -31.04 -17.85
C LEU A 292 -36.76 -30.54 -16.42
N LEU A 293 -36.35 -31.44 -15.52
CA LEU A 293 -36.00 -31.10 -14.15
C LEU A 293 -34.69 -30.30 -14.09
N ASP A 294 -33.68 -30.72 -14.86
CA ASP A 294 -32.41 -30.01 -14.98
C ASP A 294 -32.55 -28.67 -15.70
N THR A 295 -33.46 -28.55 -16.68
CA THR A 295 -33.81 -27.30 -17.35
C THR A 295 -34.46 -26.31 -16.38
N ARG A 296 -35.41 -26.76 -15.53
CA ARG A 296 -35.97 -25.91 -14.47
C ARG A 296 -34.87 -25.42 -13.52
N LYS A 297 -33.97 -26.32 -13.13
CA LYS A 297 -32.83 -26.02 -12.27
C LYS A 297 -31.85 -25.05 -12.93
N TYR A 298 -31.61 -25.20 -14.23
CA TYR A 298 -30.80 -24.28 -15.04
C TYR A 298 -31.30 -22.84 -14.91
N TYR A 299 -32.58 -22.59 -15.14
CA TYR A 299 -33.16 -21.24 -15.03
C TYR A 299 -33.13 -20.69 -13.59
N GLN A 300 -33.25 -21.56 -12.57
CA GLN A 300 -33.08 -21.14 -11.17
C GLN A 300 -31.65 -20.69 -10.88
N VAL A 301 -30.67 -21.45 -11.36
CA VAL A 301 -29.25 -21.09 -11.24
C VAL A 301 -28.93 -19.84 -12.07
N GLU A 302 -29.53 -19.66 -13.24
CA GLU A 302 -29.38 -18.44 -14.03
C GLU A 302 -29.92 -17.19 -13.30
N THR A 303 -31.07 -17.33 -12.63
CA THR A 303 -31.63 -16.27 -11.78
C THR A 303 -30.68 -15.95 -10.62
N HIS A 304 -30.21 -16.98 -9.91
CA HIS A 304 -29.22 -16.82 -8.84
C HIS A 304 -27.92 -16.14 -9.33
N ASN A 305 -27.40 -16.54 -10.50
CA ASN A 305 -26.21 -15.93 -11.09
C ASN A 305 -26.45 -14.47 -11.49
N THR A 306 -27.68 -14.13 -11.87
CA THR A 306 -28.08 -12.74 -12.15
C THR A 306 -28.06 -11.92 -10.87
N ASP A 307 -28.61 -12.46 -9.78
CA ASP A 307 -28.55 -11.84 -8.45
C ASP A 307 -27.10 -11.69 -7.97
N CYS A 308 -26.22 -12.69 -8.18
CA CYS A 308 -24.77 -12.56 -7.88
C CYS A 308 -24.14 -11.37 -8.62
N ARG A 309 -24.42 -11.21 -9.91
CA ARG A 309 -23.87 -10.10 -10.71
C ARG A 309 -24.39 -8.75 -10.20
N GLU A 310 -25.67 -8.68 -9.85
CA GLU A 310 -26.28 -7.50 -9.25
C GLU A 310 -25.60 -7.17 -7.91
N LEU A 311 -25.39 -8.16 -7.04
CA LEU A 311 -24.67 -8.01 -5.78
C LEU A 311 -23.27 -7.44 -5.97
N TYR A 312 -22.46 -8.00 -6.87
CA TYR A 312 -21.11 -7.47 -7.13
C TYR A 312 -21.12 -6.06 -7.72
N THR A 313 -22.15 -5.72 -8.50
CA THR A 313 -22.29 -4.38 -9.08
C THR A 313 -22.62 -3.36 -7.99
N VAL A 314 -23.58 -3.66 -7.11
CA VAL A 314 -23.99 -2.79 -6.00
C VAL A 314 -22.90 -2.69 -4.94
N SER A 315 -22.22 -3.80 -4.63
CA SER A 315 -21.18 -3.86 -3.59
C SER A 315 -19.82 -3.34 -4.05
N GLY A 316 -19.66 -2.97 -5.33
CA GLY A 316 -18.40 -2.51 -5.91
C GLY A 316 -17.66 -1.49 -5.02
N PRO A 317 -18.30 -0.40 -4.59
CA PRO A 317 -17.64 0.59 -3.72
C PRO A 317 -17.17 0.02 -2.36
N ILE A 318 -17.91 -0.92 -1.75
CA ILE A 318 -17.51 -1.57 -0.49
C ILE A 318 -16.30 -2.48 -0.74
N ILE A 319 -16.30 -3.21 -1.87
CA ILE A 319 -15.18 -4.07 -2.30
C ILE A 319 -13.93 -3.23 -2.56
N ASP A 320 -14.06 -2.05 -3.14
CA ASP A 320 -12.94 -1.13 -3.37
C ASP A 320 -12.29 -0.68 -2.05
N CYS A 321 -13.07 -0.60 -0.95
CA CYS A 321 -12.56 -0.32 0.40
C CYS A 321 -11.94 -1.53 1.12
N GLN A 322 -11.97 -2.75 0.55
CA GLN A 322 -11.56 -3.98 1.24
C GLN A 322 -10.14 -3.92 1.82
N ALA A 323 -9.18 -3.37 1.07
CA ALA A 323 -7.80 -3.25 1.53
C ALA A 323 -7.67 -2.34 2.76
N SER A 324 -8.37 -1.20 2.75
CA SER A 324 -8.40 -0.24 3.86
C SER A 324 -9.05 -0.83 5.12
N ILE A 325 -10.16 -1.57 4.95
CA ILE A 325 -10.83 -2.29 6.04
C ILE A 325 -9.86 -3.31 6.65
N GLN A 326 -9.23 -4.17 5.83
CA GLN A 326 -8.30 -5.19 6.32
C GLN A 326 -7.09 -4.58 7.03
N GLN A 327 -6.54 -3.48 6.50
CA GLN A 327 -5.45 -2.76 7.15
C GLN A 327 -5.86 -2.26 8.55
N CYS A 328 -7.03 -1.62 8.67
CA CYS A 328 -7.54 -1.15 9.95
C CYS A 328 -7.81 -2.31 10.93
N MET A 329 -8.50 -3.35 10.47
CA MET A 329 -8.85 -4.53 11.27
C MET A 329 -7.61 -5.29 11.77
N SER A 330 -6.58 -5.44 10.94
CA SER A 330 -5.32 -6.05 11.36
C SER A 330 -4.64 -5.25 12.48
N GLY A 331 -4.65 -3.91 12.38
CA GLY A 331 -4.15 -3.02 13.43
C GLY A 331 -4.93 -3.18 14.74
N LEU A 332 -6.27 -3.19 14.65
CA LEU A 332 -7.18 -3.35 15.78
C LEU A 332 -7.01 -4.70 16.50
N SER A 333 -6.80 -5.79 15.76
CA SER A 333 -6.63 -7.14 16.35
C SER A 333 -5.43 -7.23 17.29
N SER A 334 -4.42 -6.38 17.09
CA SER A 334 -3.22 -6.30 17.93
C SER A 334 -3.32 -5.25 19.05
N LEU A 335 -4.34 -4.39 19.00
CA LEU A 335 -4.47 -3.25 19.88
C LEU A 335 -5.29 -3.62 21.12
N THR A 336 -4.69 -3.47 22.30
CA THR A 336 -5.47 -3.35 23.53
C THR A 336 -5.96 -1.91 23.61
N VAL A 337 -7.27 -1.70 23.43
CA VAL A 337 -7.86 -0.34 23.48
C VAL A 337 -7.54 0.28 24.84
N PRO A 338 -6.77 1.38 24.90
CA PRO A 338 -6.41 1.98 26.16
C PRO A 338 -7.64 2.60 26.82
N ASP A 339 -7.85 2.33 28.11
CA ASP A 339 -8.87 3.02 28.90
C ASP A 339 -8.48 4.51 29.00
N LEU A 340 -9.24 5.37 28.31
CA LEU A 340 -8.98 6.81 28.28
C LEU A 340 -9.06 7.43 29.67
N SER A 341 -9.88 6.90 30.57
CA SER A 341 -10.01 7.41 31.94
C SER A 341 -8.75 7.11 32.75
N GLU A 342 -8.24 5.88 32.66
CA GLU A 342 -6.98 5.47 33.28
C GLU A 342 -5.80 6.27 32.71
N CYS A 343 -5.73 6.42 31.39
CA CYS A 343 -4.67 7.17 30.72
C CYS A 343 -4.65 8.64 31.15
N LYS A 344 -5.82 9.30 31.25
CA LYS A 344 -5.93 10.67 31.79
C LYS A 344 -5.45 10.75 33.24
N GLY A 345 -5.76 9.75 34.06
CA GLY A 345 -5.27 9.66 35.44
C GLY A 345 -3.75 9.56 35.53
N ILE A 346 -3.13 8.73 34.68
CA ILE A 346 -1.66 8.60 34.59
C ILE A 346 -1.03 9.90 34.07
N LEU A 347 -1.63 10.54 33.07
CA LEU A 347 -1.17 11.83 32.54
C LEU A 347 -1.16 12.90 33.63
N ALA A 348 -2.24 13.04 34.40
CA ALA A 348 -2.34 14.01 35.49
C ALA A 348 -1.29 13.74 36.60
N ARG A 349 -1.11 12.48 36.99
CA ARG A 349 -0.10 12.09 38.00
C ARG A 349 1.32 12.34 37.53
N SER A 350 1.63 12.01 36.28
CA SER A 350 2.95 12.27 35.69
C SER A 350 3.24 13.75 35.53
N GLN A 351 2.25 14.56 35.15
CA GLN A 351 2.40 16.01 35.09
C GLN A 351 2.67 16.61 36.49
N ALA A 352 1.96 16.15 37.53
CA ALA A 352 2.19 16.59 38.91
C ALA A 352 3.59 16.21 39.40
N LEU A 353 4.05 15.00 39.08
CA LEU A 353 5.40 14.55 39.41
C LEU A 353 6.47 15.37 38.65
N LEU A 354 6.27 15.62 37.37
CA LEU A 354 7.18 16.41 36.53
C LEU A 354 7.29 17.85 37.05
N THR A 355 6.17 18.46 37.45
CA THR A 355 6.14 19.78 38.10
C THR A 355 6.98 19.78 39.38
N THR A 356 6.80 18.77 40.24
CA THR A 356 7.55 18.64 41.49
C THR A 356 9.06 18.45 41.24
N LEU A 357 9.42 17.57 40.31
CA LEU A 357 10.81 17.33 39.91
C LEU A 357 11.45 18.58 39.31
N SER A 358 10.71 19.37 38.53
CA SER A 358 11.21 20.61 37.92
C SER A 358 11.55 21.67 38.98
N ALA A 359 10.85 21.69 40.11
CA ALA A 359 11.15 22.56 41.24
C ALA A 359 12.31 22.02 42.11
N LEU A 360 12.37 20.69 42.32
CA LEU A 360 13.38 20.07 43.18
C LEU A 360 14.75 19.90 42.53
N ALA A 361 14.82 19.56 41.24
CA ALA A 361 16.07 19.30 40.54
C ALA A 361 17.09 20.44 40.62
N PRO A 362 16.76 21.71 40.28
CA PRO A 362 17.72 22.81 40.38
C PRO A 362 18.16 23.06 41.82
N ARG A 363 17.23 22.95 42.78
CA ARG A 363 17.53 23.10 44.22
C ARG A 363 18.47 22.01 44.70
N GLN A 364 18.32 20.78 44.23
CA GLN A 364 19.21 19.67 44.58
C GLN A 364 20.61 19.89 44.00
N THR A 365 20.72 20.33 42.75
CA THR A 365 22.02 20.66 42.12
C THR A 365 22.73 21.80 42.86
N GLU A 366 22.00 22.86 43.23
CA GLU A 366 22.55 23.97 44.01
C GLU A 366 23.02 23.49 45.40
N ALA A 367 22.19 22.72 46.10
CA ALA A 367 22.52 22.14 47.40
C ALA A 367 23.77 21.25 47.34
N GLN A 368 23.88 20.40 46.31
CA GLN A 368 25.07 19.57 46.09
C GLN A 368 26.33 20.41 45.88
N GLY A 369 26.26 21.47 45.07
CA GLY A 369 27.36 22.41 44.88
C GLY A 369 27.76 23.12 46.18
N MET A 370 26.78 23.54 46.99
CA MET A 370 27.04 24.13 48.30
C MET A 370 27.66 23.16 49.29
N VAL A 371 27.20 21.90 49.32
CA VAL A 371 27.77 20.85 50.18
C VAL A 371 29.22 20.56 49.80
N GLN A 372 29.54 20.50 48.50
CA GLN A 372 30.92 20.35 48.03
C GLN A 372 31.79 21.54 48.47
N GLY A 373 31.30 22.77 48.30
CA GLY A 373 31.98 23.97 48.77
C GLY A 373 32.19 24.00 50.29
N TYR A 374 31.18 23.56 51.05
CA TYR A 374 31.24 23.46 52.51
C TYR A 374 32.26 22.41 52.97
N LYS A 375 32.30 21.24 52.32
CA LYS A 375 33.27 20.18 52.60
C LYS A 375 34.71 20.55 52.21
N ALA A 376 34.88 21.42 51.20
CA ALA A 376 36.20 21.88 50.76
C ALA A 376 36.84 22.89 51.74
N ILE A 377 36.05 23.58 52.56
CA ILE A 377 36.57 24.51 53.57
C ILE A 377 37.04 23.71 54.79
N PRO A 378 38.31 23.85 55.23
CA PRO A 378 38.80 23.17 56.43
C PRO A 378 37.93 23.48 57.64
N THR A 379 37.60 22.44 58.42
CA THR A 379 37.02 22.63 59.76
C THR A 379 38.03 23.34 60.64
N VAL A 380 37.59 24.42 61.28
CA VAL A 380 38.36 25.19 62.26
C VAL A 380 37.69 24.99 63.59
N ASP A 381 38.40 24.40 64.56
CA ASP A 381 37.90 24.32 65.93
C ASP A 381 38.02 25.70 66.59
N ASP A 382 37.13 26.00 67.53
CA ASP A 382 37.17 27.25 68.28
C ASP A 382 38.49 27.37 69.05
N GLY A 383 39.02 26.24 69.53
CA GLY A 383 40.33 26.15 70.16
C GLY A 383 41.50 26.49 69.23
N ASP A 384 41.43 26.23 67.93
CA ASP A 384 42.54 26.49 67.00
C ASP A 384 42.78 28.00 66.80
N VAL A 385 41.69 28.79 66.79
CA VAL A 385 41.76 30.24 66.69
C VAL A 385 42.30 30.82 68.00
N GLU A 386 41.75 30.38 69.14
CA GLU A 386 42.18 30.83 70.47
C GLU A 386 43.66 30.49 70.73
N CYS A 387 44.12 29.29 70.38
CA CYS A 387 45.53 28.90 70.50
C CYS A 387 46.44 29.79 69.63
N ALA A 388 46.06 30.05 68.38
CA ALA A 388 46.86 30.90 67.49
C ALA A 388 46.90 32.37 67.96
N GLU A 389 45.80 32.89 68.51
CA GLU A 389 45.76 34.21 69.14
C GLU A 389 46.59 34.28 70.43
N TYR A 390 46.56 33.21 71.24
CA TYR A 390 47.38 33.10 72.44
C TYR A 390 48.88 33.09 72.10
N ASP A 391 49.29 32.34 71.07
CA ASP A 391 50.66 32.31 70.57
C ASP A 391 51.10 33.69 70.05
N MET A 392 50.22 34.42 69.36
CA MET A 392 50.47 35.82 68.97
C MET A 392 50.74 36.71 70.17
N CYS A 393 49.90 36.66 71.21
CA CYS A 393 50.10 37.43 72.44
C CYS A 393 51.43 37.06 73.13
N GLY A 394 51.80 35.79 73.13
CA GLY A 394 53.09 35.31 73.63
C GLY A 394 54.28 35.93 72.89
N ILE A 395 54.24 35.97 71.55
CA ILE A 395 55.28 36.58 70.72
C ILE A 395 55.32 38.10 70.92
N GLU A 396 54.17 38.77 70.97
CA GLU A 396 54.08 40.21 71.24
C GLU A 396 54.69 40.58 72.60
N TYR A 397 54.48 39.73 73.62
CA TYR A 397 55.10 39.91 74.94
C TYR A 397 56.63 39.73 74.87
N GLN A 398 57.12 38.72 74.15
CA GLN A 398 58.56 38.52 73.94
C GLN A 398 59.22 39.69 73.21
N LEU A 399 58.58 40.22 72.16
CA LEU A 399 59.08 41.39 71.41
C LEU A 399 59.26 42.65 72.28
N LYS A 400 58.52 42.77 73.39
CA LYS A 400 58.63 43.86 74.37
C LYS A 400 59.78 43.67 75.37
N HIS A 401 60.46 42.52 75.38
CA HIS A 401 61.50 42.23 76.38
C HIS A 401 62.79 43.06 76.12
N PRO A 402 63.33 43.77 77.13
CA PRO A 402 64.41 44.75 76.94
C PRO A 402 65.78 44.16 76.59
N ARG A 403 65.97 42.83 76.68
CA ARG A 403 67.23 42.14 76.38
C ARG A 403 67.21 41.34 75.07
N LEU A 404 66.29 41.62 74.16
CA LEU A 404 66.21 40.89 72.89
C LEU A 404 67.34 41.30 71.93
N THR A 405 67.97 40.32 71.29
CA THR A 405 68.93 40.58 70.20
C THR A 405 68.19 40.97 68.91
N GLU A 406 68.84 41.75 68.05
CA GLU A 406 68.21 42.21 66.80
C GLU A 406 67.83 41.04 65.87
N GLY A 407 68.66 39.99 65.80
CA GLY A 407 68.34 38.78 65.05
C GLY A 407 67.07 38.07 65.55
N LYS A 408 66.90 37.96 66.88
CA LYS A 408 65.71 37.39 67.51
C LYS A 408 64.47 38.25 67.27
N ARG A 409 64.63 39.58 67.23
CA ARG A 409 63.54 40.52 66.95
C ARG A 409 63.01 40.35 65.53
N VAL A 410 63.89 40.23 64.54
CA VAL A 410 63.51 39.97 63.14
C VAL A 410 62.78 38.62 63.01
N GLU A 411 63.29 37.57 63.65
CA GLU A 411 62.66 36.24 63.67
C GLU A 411 61.25 36.29 64.27
N LEU A 412 61.10 36.83 65.49
CA LEU A 412 59.80 36.95 66.15
C LEU A 412 58.81 37.83 65.37
N THR A 413 59.29 38.88 64.68
CA THR A 413 58.42 39.72 63.84
C THR A 413 57.91 38.94 62.63
N LYS A 414 58.75 38.09 62.03
CA LYS A 414 58.35 37.19 60.95
C LYS A 414 57.33 36.17 61.44
N ASP A 415 57.57 35.55 62.59
CA ASP A 415 56.66 34.57 63.19
C ASP A 415 55.31 35.21 63.56
N LEU A 416 55.32 36.42 64.09
CA LEU A 416 54.10 37.20 64.36
C LEU A 416 53.31 37.45 63.07
N SER A 417 53.97 37.87 61.98
CA SER A 417 53.28 38.10 60.69
C SER A 417 52.70 36.82 60.11
N SER A 418 53.40 35.69 60.28
CA SER A 418 52.93 34.36 59.87
C SER A 418 51.71 33.91 60.67
N LEU A 419 51.74 34.10 62.00
CA LEU A 419 50.61 33.81 62.87
C LEU A 419 49.41 34.73 62.62
N GLN A 420 49.64 36.02 62.38
CA GLN A 420 48.58 36.95 61.96
C GLN A 420 47.90 36.50 60.67
N ALA A 421 48.68 36.08 59.66
CA ALA A 421 48.14 35.52 58.43
C ALA A 421 47.35 34.22 58.68
N LYS A 422 47.86 33.34 59.56
CA LYS A 422 47.16 32.10 59.96
C LYS A 422 45.84 32.38 60.68
N VAL A 423 45.82 33.30 61.65
CA VAL A 423 44.59 33.69 62.37
C VAL A 423 43.57 34.31 61.40
N ALA A 424 44.03 35.20 60.50
CA ALA A 424 43.16 35.78 59.47
C ALA A 424 42.57 34.69 58.55
N GLN A 425 43.38 33.69 58.16
CA GLN A 425 42.92 32.55 57.37
C GLN A 425 41.91 31.68 58.13
N LEU A 426 42.19 31.31 59.39
CA LEU A 426 41.29 30.50 60.22
C LEU A 426 39.94 31.21 60.44
N LYS A 427 39.96 32.50 60.77
CA LYS A 427 38.74 33.31 60.90
C LYS A 427 37.99 33.43 59.58
N GLY A 428 38.71 33.60 58.46
CA GLY A 428 38.13 33.62 57.12
C GLY A 428 37.42 32.31 56.77
N ASN A 429 38.07 31.18 57.01
CA ASN A 429 37.50 29.84 56.80
C ASN A 429 36.26 29.63 57.68
N LYS A 430 36.33 29.95 58.98
CA LYS A 430 35.20 29.86 59.91
C LYS A 430 34.01 30.68 59.44
N ALA A 431 34.21 31.97 59.15
CA ALA A 431 33.15 32.86 58.68
C ALA A 431 32.53 32.39 57.35
N GLN A 432 33.33 31.85 56.43
CA GLN A 432 32.82 31.29 55.17
C GLN A 432 32.00 30.02 55.40
N ARG A 433 32.47 29.14 56.30
CA ARG A 433 31.78 27.90 56.67
C ARG A 433 30.43 28.21 57.34
N ASP A 434 30.37 29.16 58.27
CA ASP A 434 29.14 29.60 58.94
C ASP A 434 28.11 30.19 57.95
N ARG A 435 28.58 30.98 56.98
CA ARG A 435 27.73 31.52 55.91
C ARG A 435 27.12 30.41 55.06
N LEU A 436 27.93 29.42 54.65
CA LEU A 436 27.44 28.28 53.87
C LEU A 436 26.50 27.40 54.70
N GLN A 437 26.82 27.15 55.97
CA GLN A 437 25.95 26.40 56.87
C GLN A 437 24.58 27.06 57.00
N THR A 438 24.53 28.39 57.13
CA THR A 438 23.27 29.14 57.21
C THR A 438 22.44 28.96 55.95
N ARG A 439 23.05 29.07 54.75
CA ARG A 439 22.35 28.85 53.47
C ARG A 439 21.92 27.40 53.27
N LEU A 440 22.75 26.43 53.67
CA LEU A 440 22.44 25.00 53.56
C LEU A 440 21.22 24.60 54.40
N ARG A 441 20.86 25.35 55.46
CA ARG A 441 19.63 25.06 56.23
C ARG A 441 18.35 25.16 55.40
N ASP A 442 18.32 25.99 54.36
CA ASP A 442 17.17 26.10 53.44
C ASP A 442 16.98 24.85 52.55
N TYR A 443 17.96 23.93 52.59
CA TYR A 443 18.04 22.71 51.79
C TYR A 443 18.00 21.43 52.63
N LEU A 444 17.57 21.49 53.90
CA LEU A 444 17.49 20.33 54.82
C LEU A 444 16.54 19.22 54.36
N VAL A 445 15.71 19.48 53.35
CA VAL A 445 14.87 18.49 52.68
C VAL A 445 15.70 17.40 51.97
N PHE A 446 16.96 17.70 51.60
CA PHE A 446 17.84 16.76 50.93
C PHE A 446 18.74 16.03 51.94
N PRO A 447 18.75 14.67 51.96
CA PRO A 447 19.55 13.90 52.93
C PRO A 447 21.03 14.26 52.93
N GLN A 448 21.61 14.49 51.76
CA GLN A 448 23.04 14.83 51.60
C GLN A 448 23.43 16.12 52.35
N VAL A 449 22.47 17.05 52.51
CA VAL A 449 22.67 18.30 53.26
C VAL A 449 22.57 18.04 54.75
N ALA A 450 21.56 17.28 55.19
CA ALA A 450 21.41 16.88 56.58
C ALA A 450 22.65 16.13 57.08
N ASP A 451 23.16 15.19 56.29
CA ASP A 451 24.39 14.44 56.57
C ASP A 451 25.61 15.37 56.65
N ALA A 452 25.76 16.31 55.70
CA ALA A 452 26.88 17.25 55.69
C ALA A 452 26.88 18.19 56.91
N LEU A 453 25.71 18.52 57.45
CA LEU A 453 25.55 19.34 58.64
C LEU A 453 25.46 18.55 59.95
N SER A 454 25.43 17.20 59.88
CA SER A 454 25.19 16.32 61.04
C SER A 454 23.89 16.66 61.77
N LEU A 455 22.84 17.01 61.03
CA LEU A 455 21.51 17.32 61.54
C LEU A 455 20.54 16.18 61.21
N PRO A 456 19.51 15.94 62.04
CA PRO A 456 18.44 15.01 61.67
C PRO A 456 17.71 15.52 60.42
N LEU A 457 17.30 14.59 59.55
CA LEU A 457 16.46 14.92 58.40
C LEU A 457 15.17 15.61 58.86
N ALA A 458 14.87 16.76 58.25
CA ALA A 458 13.59 17.40 58.45
C ALA A 458 12.48 16.56 57.81
N PRO A 459 11.36 16.29 58.49
CA PRO A 459 10.21 15.64 57.87
C PRO A 459 9.71 16.52 56.71
N LEU A 460 9.43 15.88 55.57
CA LEU A 460 8.74 16.53 54.46
C LEU A 460 7.32 16.84 54.89
N ASP A 461 6.99 18.12 55.05
CA ASP A 461 5.61 18.55 55.15
C ASP A 461 5.09 18.81 53.72
N PRO A 462 4.22 17.94 53.16
CA PRO A 462 3.79 18.03 51.76
C PRO A 462 3.04 19.32 51.42
N SER A 463 2.60 20.10 52.41
CA SER A 463 1.98 21.42 52.21
C SER A 463 2.99 22.55 51.95
N ASP A 464 4.26 22.42 52.36
CA ASP A 464 5.22 23.52 52.31
C ASP A 464 5.93 23.64 50.94
N THR A 465 5.99 22.57 50.15
CA THR A 465 6.62 22.56 48.82
C THR A 465 5.79 23.25 47.73
N MET A 466 4.49 23.41 47.90
CA MET A 466 3.60 24.03 46.91
C MET A 466 3.29 25.51 47.19
N CYS A 467 3.49 26.00 48.42
CA CYS A 467 2.90 27.28 48.83
C CYS A 467 3.84 28.51 48.81
N ARG A 468 5.16 28.35 48.72
CA ARG A 468 6.08 29.50 48.88
C ARG A 468 6.46 30.25 47.60
N GLU A 469 6.32 29.68 46.41
CA GLU A 469 6.74 30.34 45.16
C GLU A 469 5.58 30.82 44.27
N CYS A 470 4.33 30.39 44.50
CA CYS A 470 3.18 30.84 43.70
C CYS A 470 2.43 32.07 44.27
N SER A 471 2.74 32.54 45.49
CA SER A 471 2.07 33.70 46.09
C SER A 471 2.67 35.06 45.70
N GLY A 472 3.66 35.10 44.81
CA GLY A 472 4.35 36.34 44.39
C GLY A 472 3.71 37.11 43.24
N VAL A 473 2.74 36.52 42.52
CA VAL A 473 2.02 37.20 41.42
C VAL A 473 0.61 37.52 41.89
N GLY A 474 0.48 38.60 42.66
CA GLY A 474 -0.82 39.19 42.96
C GLY A 474 -1.47 39.68 41.67
N MET A 475 -2.36 38.87 41.09
CA MET A 475 -3.31 39.36 40.10
C MET A 475 -4.18 40.42 40.77
N MET A 476 -3.94 41.68 40.40
CA MET A 476 -4.79 42.82 40.71
C MET A 476 -6.13 42.63 39.98
N VAL A 477 -7.05 41.88 40.57
CA VAL A 477 -8.44 41.85 40.12
C VAL A 477 -9.04 43.20 40.49
N LYS A 478 -9.08 44.13 39.53
CA LYS A 478 -9.89 45.34 39.62
C LYS A 478 -11.36 44.92 39.73
N ARG A 479 -11.87 44.91 40.97
CA ARG A 479 -13.30 44.94 41.25
C ARG A 479 -13.86 46.21 40.62
N LYS A 480 -14.59 46.05 39.52
CA LYS A 480 -15.37 47.12 38.91
C LYS A 480 -16.73 47.09 39.58
N ASP A 481 -16.84 47.75 40.73
CA ASP A 481 -18.14 48.12 41.26
C ASP A 481 -18.73 49.17 40.31
N ALA A 482 -19.80 48.79 39.63
CA ALA A 482 -20.67 49.71 38.92
C ALA A 482 -22.10 49.44 39.41
N MET A 483 -22.48 50.17 40.46
CA MET A 483 -23.85 50.63 40.65
C MET A 483 -24.16 51.68 39.59
N GLN A 484 -25.08 51.38 38.68
CA GLN A 484 -26.25 52.19 38.33
C GLN A 484 -27.09 51.48 37.28
#